data_AF-A0A9D6HM03-F1
#
_entry.id   AF-A0A9D6HM03-F1
#
_cell.length_a   1.000
_cell.length_b   1.000
_cell.length_c   1.000
_cell.angle_alpha   90.00
_cell.angle_beta   90.00
_cell.angle_gamma   90.00
#
_symmetry.space_group_name_H-M   'P 1'
#
loop_
_entity.id
_entity.type
_entity.pdbx_description
1 polymer ?
#
loop_
_entity_poly.entity_id
_entity_poly.type
_entity_poly.pdbx_seq_one_letter_code
_entity_poly.pdbx_strand_id
1 'polypeptide(L)'
;ERIVPGLFLLPLALPVALFAALLLWRAVPAGVRGRFRPGSEALLLAPVVLAAAWLAFALGGLLEAALLGGNYRGWLLSALGLTYDQRNSLVVGIAMGFAVVPIIFTIAEDSLANVPQHLRAGSLALGATRWQTALRIVLPTASPGIFSAVMIGFGRAVGETMIVLMATGNTPVMDWSVFNGFRALSANIAVELPEAPEGGTLFRVLFLAALLLFGLTFLVNTAAELVRLRLRRKFRYL
;
A
#
# COMPACT_ATOMS: atom_id res chain seq x y z
N GLU A 1 -4.26 -11.40 -18.60
CA GLU A 1 -2.80 -11.65 -18.55
C GLU A 1 -1.97 -10.74 -19.46
N ARG A 2 -2.47 -10.24 -20.61
CA ARG A 2 -1.74 -9.32 -21.53
C ARG A 2 -1.52 -7.87 -21.06
N ILE A 3 -1.96 -7.52 -19.85
CA ILE A 3 -1.99 -6.12 -19.38
C ILE A 3 -0.67 -5.74 -18.70
N VAL A 4 0.01 -6.70 -18.06
CA VAL A 4 1.22 -6.45 -17.27
C VAL A 4 2.35 -5.87 -18.11
N PRO A 5 2.70 -6.40 -19.30
CA PRO A 5 3.72 -5.79 -20.15
C PRO A 5 3.33 -4.39 -20.63
N GLY A 6 2.05 -4.18 -20.95
CA GLY A 6 1.52 -2.86 -21.32
C GLY A 6 1.63 -1.83 -20.19
N LEU A 7 1.45 -2.27 -18.94
CA LEU A 7 1.62 -1.43 -17.75
C LEU A 7 3.10 -1.03 -17.54
N PHE A 8 4.05 -1.92 -17.79
CA PHE A 8 5.48 -1.59 -17.74
C PHE A 8 5.91 -0.64 -18.86
N LEU A 9 5.21 -0.65 -20.00
CA LEU A 9 5.48 0.24 -21.12
C LEU A 9 4.85 1.62 -20.97
N LEU A 10 3.79 1.75 -20.17
CA LEU A 10 3.08 3.02 -19.93
C LEU A 10 4.01 4.18 -19.50
N PRO A 11 4.91 4.02 -18.52
CA PRO A 11 5.85 5.06 -18.10
C PRO A 11 6.80 5.52 -19.22
N LEU A 12 7.08 4.66 -20.20
CA LEU A 12 7.93 4.97 -21.35
C LEU A 12 7.13 5.54 -22.53
N ALA A 13 5.94 4.99 -22.78
CA ALA A 13 5.05 5.40 -23.87
C ALA A 13 4.44 6.79 -23.63
N LEU A 14 4.11 7.14 -22.38
CA LEU A 14 3.54 8.44 -22.01
C LEU A 14 4.45 9.63 -22.39
N PRO A 15 5.72 9.70 -21.94
CA PRO A 15 6.60 10.81 -22.32
C PRO A 15 6.85 10.87 -23.83
N VAL A 16 6.98 9.72 -24.51
CA VAL A 16 7.15 9.67 -25.97
C VAL A 16 5.93 10.21 -26.69
N ALA A 17 4.73 9.81 -26.28
CA ALA A 17 3.48 10.30 -26.88
C ALA A 17 3.22 11.78 -26.60
N LEU A 18 3.52 12.25 -25.38
CA LEU A 18 3.45 13.67 -25.04
C LEU A 18 4.45 14.49 -25.87
N PHE A 19 5.66 13.98 -26.07
CA PHE A 19 6.67 14.63 -26.92
C PHE A 19 6.24 14.66 -28.39
N ALA A 20 5.69 13.57 -28.92
CA ALA A 20 5.15 13.51 -30.26
C ALA A 20 3.96 14.47 -30.46
N ALA A 21 3.06 14.57 -29.48
CA ALA A 21 1.96 15.53 -29.51
C ALA A 21 2.45 16.98 -29.46
N LEU A 22 3.53 17.27 -28.71
CA LEU A 22 4.20 18.57 -28.72
C LEU A 22 4.78 18.92 -30.10
N LEU A 23 5.41 17.96 -30.77
CA LEU A 23 5.93 18.15 -32.13
C LEU A 23 4.81 18.37 -33.14
N LEU A 24 3.72 17.60 -33.05
CA LEU A 24 2.53 17.77 -33.88
C LEU A 24 1.90 19.15 -33.64
N TRP A 25 1.76 19.57 -32.38
CA TRP A 25 1.24 20.90 -32.04
C TRP A 25 2.10 22.03 -32.62
N ARG A 26 3.43 21.85 -32.63
CA ARG A 26 4.36 22.78 -33.30
C ARG A 26 4.19 22.82 -34.82
N ALA A 27 3.76 21.73 -35.44
CA ALA A 27 3.49 21.65 -36.88
C ALA A 27 2.11 22.21 -37.28
N VAL A 28 1.18 22.42 -36.33
CA VAL A 28 -0.16 22.97 -36.62
C VAL A 28 -0.06 24.45 -37.04
N PRO A 29 -0.65 24.88 -38.17
CA PRO A 29 -0.62 26.28 -38.62
C PRO A 29 -1.23 27.26 -37.61
N ALA A 30 -0.70 28.49 -37.56
CA ALA A 30 -1.11 29.52 -36.60
C ALA A 30 -2.61 29.87 -36.65
N GLY A 31 -3.25 29.75 -37.82
CA GLY A 31 -4.69 30.00 -38.01
C GLY A 31 -5.62 29.01 -37.29
N VAL A 32 -5.15 27.80 -37.01
CA VAL A 32 -5.93 26.79 -36.25
C VAL A 32 -5.70 26.93 -34.75
N ARG A 33 -4.49 27.35 -34.33
CA ARG A 33 -4.17 27.59 -32.91
C ARG A 33 -5.01 28.72 -32.30
N GLY A 34 -5.33 29.75 -33.08
CA GLY A 34 -6.15 30.88 -32.65
C GLY A 34 -7.62 30.56 -32.35
N ARG A 35 -8.10 29.35 -32.69
CA ARG A 35 -9.49 28.93 -32.44
C ARG A 35 -9.69 28.30 -31.05
N PHE A 36 -8.61 27.96 -30.36
CA PHE A 36 -8.64 27.30 -29.07
C PHE A 36 -8.50 28.32 -27.93
N ARG A 37 -9.40 28.24 -26.93
CA ARG A 37 -9.38 29.11 -25.75
C ARG A 37 -8.18 28.77 -24.86
N PRO A 38 -7.58 29.75 -24.16
CA PRO A 38 -6.57 29.48 -23.14
C PRO A 38 -7.12 28.50 -22.09
N GLY A 39 -6.44 27.37 -21.88
CA GLY A 39 -6.87 26.30 -20.97
C GLY A 39 -7.51 25.07 -21.62
N SER A 40 -7.84 25.08 -22.92
CA SER A 40 -8.33 23.86 -23.61
C SER A 40 -7.22 22.86 -23.96
N GLU A 41 -5.97 23.17 -23.64
CA GLU A 41 -4.80 22.33 -23.88
C GLU A 41 -4.89 20.99 -23.13
N ALA A 42 -5.41 20.98 -21.91
CA ALA A 42 -5.66 19.74 -21.16
C ALA A 42 -6.69 18.83 -21.85
N LEU A 43 -7.72 19.43 -22.46
CA LEU A 43 -8.75 18.70 -23.21
C LEU A 43 -8.20 18.11 -24.51
N LEU A 44 -7.24 18.80 -25.14
CA LEU A 44 -6.54 18.32 -26.34
C LEU A 44 -5.49 17.24 -26.03
N LEU A 45 -4.89 17.27 -24.84
CA LEU A 45 -3.95 16.25 -24.39
C LEU A 45 -4.64 14.98 -23.89
N ALA A 46 -5.87 15.06 -23.40
CA ALA A 46 -6.64 13.89 -22.96
C ALA A 46 -6.71 12.76 -24.02
N PRO A 47 -7.10 12.99 -25.30
CA PRO A 47 -7.12 11.94 -26.31
C PRO A 47 -5.72 11.41 -26.65
N VAL A 48 -4.68 12.25 -26.57
CA VAL A 48 -3.29 11.82 -26.78
C VAL A 48 -2.86 10.85 -25.68
N VAL A 49 -3.14 11.18 -24.42
CA VAL A 49 -2.81 10.33 -23.26
C VAL A 49 -3.57 8.99 -23.34
N LEU A 50 -4.85 9.03 -23.71
CA LEU A 50 -5.65 7.81 -23.90
C LEU A 50 -5.14 6.96 -25.08
N ALA A 51 -4.77 7.58 -26.20
CA ALA A 51 -4.18 6.89 -27.34
C ALA A 51 -2.81 6.28 -26.99
N ALA A 52 -1.99 6.98 -26.22
CA ALA A 52 -0.71 6.48 -25.72
C ALA A 52 -0.89 5.26 -24.82
N ALA A 53 -1.86 5.32 -23.89
CA ALA A 53 -2.18 4.19 -23.03
C ALA A 53 -2.69 3.00 -23.85
N TRP A 54 -3.62 3.22 -24.78
CA TRP A 54 -4.13 2.18 -25.66
C TRP A 54 -3.01 1.53 -26.49
N LEU A 55 -2.11 2.34 -27.06
CA LEU A 55 -0.97 1.86 -27.84
C LEU A 55 0.05 1.10 -26.99
N ALA A 56 0.29 1.54 -25.74
CA ALA A 56 1.12 0.79 -24.80
C ALA A 56 0.54 -0.59 -24.47
N PHE A 57 -0.78 -0.70 -24.29
CA PHE A 57 -1.43 -2.00 -24.08
C PHE A 57 -1.44 -2.88 -25.34
N ALA A 58 -1.64 -2.29 -26.52
CA ALA A 58 -1.60 -3.01 -27.79
C ALA A 58 -0.20 -3.54 -28.11
N LEU A 59 0.83 -2.70 -27.93
CA LEU A 59 2.23 -3.08 -28.14
C LEU A 59 2.77 -4.00 -27.04
N GLY A 60 2.21 -3.95 -25.83
CA GLY A 60 2.58 -4.83 -24.73
C GLY A 60 2.48 -6.31 -25.09
N GLY A 61 1.42 -6.70 -25.82
CA GLY A 61 1.26 -8.08 -26.29
C GLY A 61 2.29 -8.49 -27.35
N LEU A 62 2.71 -7.57 -28.23
CA LEU A 62 3.73 -7.83 -29.25
C LEU A 62 5.14 -7.92 -28.66
N LEU A 63 5.45 -7.04 -27.70
CA LEU A 63 6.72 -7.07 -26.96
C LEU A 63 6.84 -8.31 -26.08
N GLU A 64 5.75 -8.75 -25.46
CA GLU A 64 5.73 -10.01 -24.70
C GLU A 64 6.02 -11.22 -25.59
N ALA A 65 5.42 -11.26 -26.79
CA ALA A 65 5.69 -12.33 -27.76
C ALA A 65 7.13 -12.29 -28.29
N ALA A 66 7.68 -11.11 -28.57
CA ALA A 66 8.99 -10.94 -29.20
C ALA A 66 10.18 -11.05 -28.23
N LEU A 67 10.08 -10.50 -27.02
CA LEU A 67 11.19 -10.44 -26.05
C LEU A 67 11.10 -11.50 -24.95
N LEU A 68 9.88 -11.90 -24.56
CA LEU A 68 9.62 -12.73 -23.38
C LEU A 68 9.11 -14.15 -23.74
N GLY A 69 9.12 -14.51 -25.02
CA GLY A 69 8.69 -15.83 -25.50
C GLY A 69 7.19 -16.10 -25.29
N GLY A 70 6.38 -15.05 -25.12
CA GLY A 70 4.93 -15.15 -24.92
C GLY A 70 4.48 -15.51 -23.50
N ASN A 71 5.39 -15.66 -22.53
CA ASN A 71 5.03 -15.86 -21.13
C ASN A 71 6.01 -15.16 -20.20
N TYR A 72 5.64 -13.96 -19.76
CA TYR A 72 6.45 -13.19 -18.81
C TYR A 72 6.74 -13.94 -17.50
N ARG A 73 5.82 -14.82 -17.03
CA ARG A 73 6.03 -15.63 -15.82
C ARG A 73 7.11 -16.70 -16.05
N GLY A 74 7.11 -17.31 -17.23
CA GLY A 74 8.11 -18.30 -17.63
C GLY A 74 9.51 -17.70 -17.74
N TRP A 75 9.61 -16.48 -18.31
CA TRP A 75 10.87 -15.75 -18.35
C TRP A 75 11.38 -15.43 -16.94
N LEU A 76 10.51 -14.91 -16.06
CA LEU A 76 10.87 -14.59 -14.67
C LEU A 76 11.37 -15.82 -13.90
N LEU A 77 10.74 -16.97 -14.11
CA LEU A 77 11.14 -18.25 -13.51
C LEU A 77 12.51 -18.71 -14.04
N SER A 78 12.72 -18.62 -15.36
CA SER A 78 13.96 -19.07 -16.00
C SER A 78 15.17 -18.16 -15.74
N ALA A 79 14.94 -16.84 -15.63
CA ALA A 79 16.00 -15.84 -15.49
C ALA A 79 16.34 -15.53 -14.03
N LEU A 80 15.35 -15.52 -13.13
CA LEU A 80 15.50 -15.12 -11.74
C LEU A 80 15.16 -16.24 -10.74
N GLY A 81 14.65 -17.39 -11.20
CA GLY A 81 14.18 -18.46 -10.31
C GLY A 81 12.94 -18.09 -9.50
N LEU A 82 12.25 -17.00 -9.85
CA LEU A 82 11.13 -16.47 -9.09
C LEU A 82 9.80 -16.91 -9.70
N THR A 83 8.97 -17.56 -8.88
CA THR A 83 7.55 -17.78 -9.17
C THR A 83 6.79 -16.49 -8.89
N TYR A 84 6.03 -16.00 -9.87
CA TYR A 84 5.16 -14.84 -9.71
C TYR A 84 3.70 -15.29 -9.81
N ASP A 85 2.99 -15.24 -8.69
CA ASP A 85 1.55 -15.40 -8.66
C ASP A 85 0.88 -14.02 -8.79
N GLN A 86 -0.26 -13.97 -9.49
CA GLN A 86 -1.10 -12.77 -9.54
C GLN A 86 -1.65 -12.44 -8.14
N ARG A 87 -1.87 -13.46 -7.32
CA ARG A 87 -2.29 -13.33 -5.92
C ARG A 87 -1.10 -13.58 -5.01
N ASN A 88 -0.44 -12.51 -4.57
CA ASN A 88 0.83 -12.59 -3.85
C ASN A 88 0.89 -11.71 -2.60
N SER A 89 1.89 -11.98 -1.77
CA SER A 89 2.13 -11.26 -0.51
C SER A 89 2.42 -9.77 -0.70
N LEU A 90 2.98 -9.37 -1.84
CA LEU A 90 3.25 -7.96 -2.15
C LEU A 90 1.94 -7.18 -2.34
N VAL A 91 0.98 -7.74 -3.09
CA VAL A 91 -0.34 -7.14 -3.29
C VAL A 91 -1.06 -6.99 -1.96
N VAL A 92 -0.96 -8.00 -1.07
CA VAL A 92 -1.47 -7.91 0.30
C VAL A 92 -0.84 -6.75 1.05
N GLY A 93 0.49 -6.65 1.07
CA GLY A 93 1.19 -5.58 1.79
C GLY A 93 0.78 -4.18 1.33
N ILE A 94 0.62 -3.99 0.01
CA ILE A 94 0.15 -2.71 -0.55
C ILE A 94 -1.30 -2.45 -0.14
N ALA A 95 -2.21 -3.41 -0.35
CA ALA A 95 -3.62 -3.26 -0.03
C ALA A 95 -3.84 -2.99 1.47
N MET A 96 -3.12 -3.72 2.32
CA MET A 96 -3.13 -3.55 3.78
C MET A 96 -2.57 -2.19 4.19
N GLY A 97 -1.50 -1.73 3.55
CA GLY A 97 -0.96 -0.39 3.77
C GLY A 97 -2.01 0.69 3.53
N PHE A 98 -2.69 0.64 2.38
CA PHE A 98 -3.77 1.57 2.06
C PHE A 98 -4.94 1.49 3.06
N ALA A 99 -5.32 0.29 3.51
CA ALA A 99 -6.42 0.11 4.45
C ALA A 99 -6.12 0.72 5.84
N VAL A 100 -4.86 0.67 6.28
CA VAL A 100 -4.46 1.07 7.64
C VAL A 100 -4.12 2.56 7.72
N VAL A 101 -3.72 3.19 6.61
CA VAL A 101 -3.33 4.61 6.55
C VAL A 101 -4.39 5.56 7.15
N PRO A 102 -5.69 5.49 6.80
CA PRO A 102 -6.69 6.40 7.35
C PRO A 102 -6.81 6.29 8.88
N ILE A 103 -6.73 5.06 9.41
CA ILE A 103 -6.83 4.81 10.86
C ILE A 103 -5.64 5.43 11.59
N ILE A 104 -4.42 5.22 11.09
CA ILE A 104 -3.22 5.82 11.69
C ILE A 104 -3.29 7.34 11.59
N PHE A 105 -3.69 7.86 10.42
CA PHE A 105 -3.76 9.30 10.17
C PHE A 105 -4.70 10.00 11.15
N THR A 106 -5.95 9.54 11.30
CA THR A 106 -6.93 10.17 12.19
C THR A 106 -6.45 10.20 13.65
N ILE A 107 -5.91 9.09 14.17
CA ILE A 107 -5.44 9.03 15.56
C ILE A 107 -4.17 9.89 15.76
N ALA A 108 -3.29 9.94 14.76
CA ALA A 108 -2.10 10.77 14.79
C ALA A 108 -2.46 12.27 14.73
N GLU A 109 -3.44 12.65 13.90
CA GLU A 109 -3.95 14.01 13.78
C GLU A 109 -4.57 14.48 15.11
N ASP A 110 -5.41 13.66 15.74
CA ASP A 110 -5.95 13.94 17.08
C ASP A 110 -4.83 14.16 18.10
N SER A 111 -3.78 13.35 18.04
CA SER A 111 -2.64 13.46 18.94
C SER A 111 -1.86 14.77 18.75
N LEU A 112 -1.70 15.22 17.49
CA LEU A 112 -1.05 16.49 17.15
C LEU A 112 -1.92 17.70 17.53
N ALA A 113 -3.24 17.61 17.35
CA ALA A 113 -4.18 18.66 17.68
C ALA A 113 -4.21 18.93 19.20
N ASN A 114 -4.11 17.87 20.01
CA ASN A 114 -4.13 17.91 21.47
C ASN A 114 -2.89 18.54 22.13
N VAL A 115 -1.85 18.91 21.36
CA VAL A 115 -0.67 19.60 21.92
C VAL A 115 -1.09 20.99 22.44
N PRO A 116 -0.80 21.35 23.70
CA PRO A 116 -1.23 22.63 24.25
C PRO A 116 -0.75 23.84 23.44
N GLN A 117 -1.65 24.81 23.18
CA GLN A 117 -1.33 25.98 22.36
C GLN A 117 -0.26 26.88 22.99
N HIS A 118 -0.15 26.92 24.32
CA HIS A 118 0.87 27.72 25.02
C HIS A 118 2.30 27.24 24.71
N LEU A 119 2.53 25.94 24.47
CA LEU A 119 3.84 25.43 24.05
C LEU A 119 4.21 25.93 22.65
N ARG A 120 3.23 25.97 21.74
CA ARG A 120 3.41 26.49 20.38
C ARG A 120 3.69 27.99 20.40
N ALA A 121 2.90 28.75 21.16
CA ALA A 121 3.04 30.20 21.29
C ALA A 121 4.36 30.58 21.99
N GLY A 122 4.75 29.89 23.05
CA GLY A 122 6.01 30.13 23.77
C GLY A 122 7.24 29.90 22.88
N SER A 123 7.24 28.83 22.07
CA SER A 123 8.30 28.58 21.09
C SER A 123 8.47 29.71 20.09
N LEU A 124 7.35 30.16 19.51
CA LEU A 124 7.35 31.23 18.51
C LEU A 124 7.77 32.57 19.14
N ALA A 125 7.39 32.83 20.39
CA ALA A 125 7.79 34.02 21.14
C ALA A 125 9.30 34.07 21.43
N LEU A 126 9.95 32.90 21.57
CA LEU A 126 11.40 32.77 21.69
C LEU A 126 12.15 32.88 20.34
N GLY A 127 11.46 33.23 19.26
CA GLY A 127 12.04 33.40 17.93
C GLY A 127 12.22 32.09 17.15
N ALA A 128 11.65 30.97 17.60
CA ALA A 128 11.72 29.71 16.86
C ALA A 128 10.88 29.77 15.58
N THR A 129 11.36 29.12 14.52
CA THR A 129 10.59 28.98 13.28
C THR A 129 9.44 27.99 13.45
N ARG A 130 8.43 28.05 12.57
CA ARG A 130 7.31 27.08 12.54
C ARG A 130 7.82 25.64 12.41
N TRP A 131 8.86 25.43 11.61
CA TRP A 131 9.50 24.12 11.42
C TRP A 131 10.19 23.62 12.69
N GLN A 132 10.94 24.49 13.38
CA GLN A 132 11.57 24.15 14.66
C GLN A 132 10.53 23.83 15.73
N THR A 133 9.46 24.62 15.83
CA THR A 133 8.34 24.38 16.75
C THR A 133 7.66 23.04 16.45
N ALA A 134 7.44 22.73 15.16
CA ALA A 134 6.86 21.45 14.75
C ALA A 134 7.74 20.26 15.17
N LEU A 135 9.03 20.29 14.83
CA LEU A 135 9.94 19.15 15.08
C LEU A 135 10.38 19.00 16.53
N ARG A 136 10.60 20.11 17.26
CA ARG A 136 11.19 20.07 18.61
C ARG A 136 10.17 20.09 19.74
N ILE A 137 8.93 20.52 19.47
CA ILE A 137 7.91 20.67 20.50
C ILE A 137 6.67 19.85 20.14
N VAL A 138 6.05 20.13 19.00
CA VAL A 138 4.79 19.45 18.64
C VAL A 138 5.00 17.95 18.43
N LEU A 139 5.98 17.55 17.63
CA LEU A 139 6.24 16.14 17.31
C LEU A 139 6.63 15.32 18.55
N PRO A 140 7.56 15.78 19.42
CA PRO A 140 7.91 15.02 20.62
C PRO A 140 6.77 14.94 21.63
N THR A 141 6.01 16.02 21.83
CA THR A 141 4.85 16.02 22.74
C THR A 141 3.72 15.11 22.23
N ALA A 142 3.47 15.07 20.92
CA ALA A 142 2.47 14.18 20.31
C ALA A 142 2.98 12.74 20.09
N SER A 143 4.28 12.47 20.23
CA SER A 143 4.91 11.18 19.90
C SER A 143 4.28 9.96 20.58
N PRO A 144 3.81 9.99 21.85
CA PRO A 144 3.14 8.83 22.44
C PRO A 144 1.82 8.50 21.73
N GLY A 145 1.10 9.53 21.28
CA GLY A 145 -0.16 9.39 20.54
C GLY A 145 0.05 8.86 19.12
N ILE A 146 1.05 9.39 18.40
CA ILE A 146 1.44 8.90 17.07
C ILE A 146 1.91 7.44 17.14
N PHE A 147 2.72 7.09 18.13
CA PHE A 147 3.16 5.71 18.32
C PHE A 147 1.98 4.77 18.62
N SER A 148 1.02 5.24 19.44
CA SER A 148 -0.22 4.49 19.69
C SER A 148 -1.04 4.27 18.42
N ALA A 149 -1.15 5.30 17.57
CA ALA A 149 -1.84 5.22 16.27
C ALA A 149 -1.25 4.13 15.39
N VAL A 150 0.09 4.11 15.25
CA VAL A 150 0.81 3.11 14.45
C VAL A 150 0.59 1.70 15.01
N MET A 151 0.71 1.53 16.33
CA MET A 151 0.51 0.22 16.97
C MET A 151 -0.92 -0.31 16.79
N ILE A 152 -1.93 0.54 16.96
CA ILE A 152 -3.34 0.18 16.74
C ILE A 152 -3.57 -0.18 15.28
N GLY A 153 -3.03 0.60 14.34
CA GLY A 153 -3.10 0.32 12.91
C GLY A 153 -2.49 -1.04 12.55
N PHE A 154 -1.29 -1.34 13.07
CA PHE A 154 -0.64 -2.64 12.89
C PHE A 154 -1.45 -3.79 13.50
N GLY A 155 -1.99 -3.62 14.71
CA GLY A 155 -2.84 -4.62 15.36
C GLY A 155 -4.08 -4.95 14.51
N ARG A 156 -4.71 -3.93 13.93
CA ARG A 156 -5.80 -4.12 12.97
C ARG A 156 -5.32 -4.83 11.71
N ALA A 157 -4.16 -4.45 11.17
CA ALA A 157 -3.63 -5.06 9.96
C ALA A 157 -3.39 -6.57 10.11
N VAL A 158 -2.86 -6.99 11.25
CA VAL A 158 -2.65 -8.42 11.57
C VAL A 158 -3.99 -9.15 11.72
N GLY A 159 -5.01 -8.47 12.23
CA GLY A 159 -6.36 -9.00 12.40
C GLY A 159 -7.21 -9.01 11.14
N GLU A 160 -6.82 -8.29 10.08
CA GLU A 160 -7.55 -8.28 8.81
C GLU A 160 -7.35 -9.60 8.06
N THR A 161 -8.39 -10.42 8.06
CA THR A 161 -8.36 -11.77 7.48
C THR A 161 -8.87 -11.77 6.04
N MET A 162 -9.84 -10.89 5.74
CA MET A 162 -10.57 -10.90 4.48
C MET A 162 -9.74 -10.33 3.33
N ILE A 163 -9.01 -9.23 3.58
CA ILE A 163 -8.11 -8.64 2.58
C ILE A 163 -7.02 -9.65 2.22
N VAL A 164 -6.43 -10.31 3.23
CA VAL A 164 -5.37 -11.30 3.03
C VAL A 164 -5.90 -12.49 2.24
N LEU A 165 -7.02 -13.09 2.65
CA LEU A 165 -7.64 -14.22 1.95
C LEU A 165 -7.93 -13.90 0.47
N MET A 166 -8.52 -12.74 0.20
CA MET A 166 -8.88 -12.34 -1.15
C MET A 166 -7.65 -12.02 -2.02
N ALA A 167 -6.64 -11.37 -1.46
CA ALA A 167 -5.45 -10.94 -2.20
C ALA A 167 -4.40 -12.06 -2.38
N THR A 168 -4.30 -13.03 -1.47
CA THR A 168 -3.40 -14.20 -1.63
C THR A 168 -4.05 -15.39 -2.32
N GLY A 169 -5.38 -15.39 -2.45
CA GLY A 169 -6.10 -16.50 -3.09
C GLY A 169 -6.15 -17.78 -2.27
N ASN A 170 -5.79 -17.73 -0.99
CA ASN A 170 -5.79 -18.87 -0.07
C ASN A 170 -4.81 -20.01 -0.45
N THR A 171 -3.72 -19.71 -1.16
CA THR A 171 -2.78 -20.74 -1.61
C THR A 171 -1.89 -21.21 -0.44
N PRO A 172 -1.87 -22.50 -0.08
CA PRO A 172 -1.07 -23.01 1.04
C PRO A 172 0.40 -23.22 0.66
N VAL A 173 1.05 -22.18 0.14
CA VAL A 173 2.48 -22.20 -0.22
C VAL A 173 3.28 -21.69 0.97
N MET A 174 4.29 -22.45 1.38
CA MET A 174 5.20 -22.14 2.49
C MET A 174 6.55 -21.67 1.95
N ASP A 175 6.53 -20.67 1.08
CA ASP A 175 7.74 -20.04 0.54
C ASP A 175 7.94 -18.65 1.13
N TRP A 176 9.19 -18.28 1.38
CA TRP A 176 9.56 -16.95 1.86
C TRP A 176 9.54 -15.87 0.76
N SER A 177 9.23 -16.24 -0.48
CA SER A 177 9.16 -15.31 -1.60
C SER A 177 7.93 -14.43 -1.52
N VAL A 178 8.13 -13.11 -1.55
CA VAL A 178 7.04 -12.10 -1.50
C VAL A 178 6.15 -12.15 -2.76
N PHE A 179 6.61 -12.80 -3.82
CA PHE A 179 5.90 -12.97 -5.09
C PHE A 179 4.93 -14.15 -5.12
N ASN A 180 4.89 -14.95 -4.05
CA ASN A 180 3.92 -16.03 -3.88
C ASN A 180 2.81 -15.61 -2.92
N GLY A 181 1.65 -16.24 -3.08
CA GLY A 181 0.55 -16.20 -2.12
C GLY A 181 0.84 -17.07 -0.90
N PHE A 182 0.11 -16.83 0.17
CA PHE A 182 0.15 -17.65 1.40
C PHE A 182 -1.25 -17.83 1.96
N ARG A 183 -1.40 -18.82 2.83
CA ARG A 183 -2.62 -19.06 3.58
C ARG A 183 -2.45 -18.56 5.02
N ALA A 184 -3.17 -17.50 5.38
CA ALA A 184 -3.15 -16.99 6.74
C ALA A 184 -3.79 -17.99 7.71
N LEU A 185 -3.25 -18.09 8.93
CA LEU A 185 -3.83 -18.96 9.98
C LEU A 185 -5.29 -18.62 10.25
N SER A 186 -5.62 -17.34 10.29
CA SER A 186 -6.98 -16.84 10.51
C SER A 186 -7.94 -17.23 9.37
N ALA A 187 -7.48 -17.17 8.13
CA ALA A 187 -8.21 -17.65 6.96
C ALA A 187 -8.42 -19.17 7.01
N ASN A 188 -7.39 -19.92 7.41
CA ASN A 188 -7.49 -21.37 7.55
C ASN A 188 -8.55 -21.77 8.57
N ILE A 189 -8.55 -21.10 9.74
CA ILE A 189 -9.57 -21.32 10.78
C ILE A 189 -10.96 -20.96 10.26
N ALA A 190 -11.11 -19.81 9.60
CA ALA A 190 -12.42 -19.34 9.14
C ALA A 190 -13.05 -20.25 8.07
N VAL A 191 -12.24 -20.82 7.17
CA VAL A 191 -12.72 -21.65 6.06
C VAL A 191 -12.87 -23.11 6.48
N GLU A 192 -11.89 -23.70 7.17
CA GLU A 192 -11.88 -25.14 7.44
C GLU A 192 -12.64 -25.54 8.72
N LEU A 193 -12.84 -24.63 9.69
CA LEU A 193 -13.51 -24.97 10.96
C LEU A 193 -14.99 -25.34 10.79
N PRO A 194 -15.80 -24.64 9.96
CA PRO A 194 -17.19 -25.03 9.71
C PRO A 194 -17.34 -26.37 8.96
N GLU A 195 -16.31 -26.77 8.20
CA GLU A 195 -16.30 -28.00 7.41
C GLU A 195 -15.71 -29.20 8.17
N ALA A 196 -15.06 -28.96 9.32
CA ALA A 196 -14.40 -29.99 10.09
C ALA A 196 -15.40 -30.82 10.93
N PRO A 197 -15.33 -32.18 10.90
CA PRO A 197 -16.15 -33.03 11.76
C PRO A 197 -15.90 -32.78 13.24
N GLU A 198 -16.97 -32.62 14.02
CA GLU A 198 -16.87 -32.40 15.46
C GLU A 198 -16.09 -33.53 16.16
N GLY A 199 -15.11 -33.16 16.98
CA GLY A 199 -14.27 -34.11 17.72
C GLY A 199 -13.16 -34.80 16.92
N GLY A 200 -13.13 -34.62 15.58
CA GLY A 200 -12.09 -35.14 14.70
C GLY A 200 -10.72 -34.48 14.89
N THR A 201 -9.67 -35.08 14.32
CA THR A 201 -8.29 -34.57 14.42
C THR A 201 -8.16 -33.15 13.85
N LEU A 202 -8.77 -32.88 12.69
CA LEU A 202 -8.74 -31.56 12.05
C LEU A 202 -9.37 -30.48 12.94
N PHE A 203 -10.53 -30.77 13.54
CA PHE A 203 -11.21 -29.86 14.46
C PHE A 203 -10.32 -29.49 15.66
N ARG A 204 -9.66 -30.48 16.27
CA ARG A 204 -8.73 -30.26 17.40
C ARG A 204 -7.52 -29.41 17.00
N VAL A 205 -6.96 -29.64 15.81
CA VAL A 205 -5.82 -28.87 15.29
C VAL A 205 -6.22 -27.42 14.98
N LEU A 206 -7.38 -27.19 14.36
CA LEU A 206 -7.89 -25.85 14.09
C LEU A 206 -8.21 -25.09 15.39
N PHE A 207 -8.76 -25.77 16.39
CA PHE A 207 -9.00 -25.18 17.71
C PHE A 207 -7.69 -24.80 18.42
N LEU A 208 -6.67 -25.67 18.36
CA LEU A 208 -5.33 -25.34 18.85
C LEU A 208 -4.72 -24.15 18.09
N ALA A 209 -4.85 -24.11 16.77
CA ALA A 209 -4.38 -22.99 15.94
C ALA A 209 -5.09 -21.68 16.32
N ALA A 210 -6.39 -21.71 16.59
CA ALA A 210 -7.15 -20.56 17.07
C ALA A 210 -6.68 -20.09 18.44
N LEU A 211 -6.41 -21.02 19.38
CA LEU A 211 -5.86 -20.69 20.69
C LEU A 211 -4.46 -20.07 20.59
N LEU A 212 -3.60 -20.60 19.72
CA LEU A 212 -2.27 -20.04 19.46
C LEU A 212 -2.33 -18.65 18.83
N LEU A 213 -3.22 -18.45 17.85
CA LEU A 213 -3.44 -17.16 17.22
C LEU A 213 -3.95 -16.13 18.24
N PHE A 214 -4.91 -16.53 19.10
CA PHE A 214 -5.39 -15.71 20.20
C PHE A 214 -4.27 -15.35 21.18
N GLY A 215 -3.46 -16.32 21.60
CA GLY A 215 -2.32 -16.08 22.48
C GLY A 215 -1.31 -15.10 21.87
N LEU A 216 -0.97 -15.27 20.59
CA LEU A 216 -0.05 -14.40 19.87
C LEU A 216 -0.59 -12.97 19.77
N THR A 217 -1.83 -12.81 19.32
CA THR A 217 -2.48 -11.50 19.19
C THR A 217 -2.60 -10.79 20.54
N PHE A 218 -2.97 -11.53 21.59
CA PHE A 218 -3.02 -11.00 22.96
C PHE A 218 -1.64 -10.51 23.44
N LEU A 219 -0.57 -11.30 23.21
CA LEU A 219 0.79 -10.93 23.60
C LEU A 219 1.27 -9.68 22.86
N VAL A 220 1.07 -9.61 21.55
CA VAL A 220 1.48 -8.45 20.74
C VAL A 220 0.70 -7.20 21.15
N ASN A 221 -0.61 -7.31 21.35
CA ASN A 221 -1.43 -6.17 21.78
C ASN A 221 -1.07 -5.70 23.20
N THR A 222 -0.78 -6.63 24.11
CA THR A 222 -0.32 -6.30 25.47
C THR A 222 1.05 -5.61 25.44
N ALA A 223 1.99 -6.13 24.64
CA ALA A 223 3.30 -5.50 24.47
C ALA A 223 3.16 -4.08 23.89
N ALA A 224 2.27 -3.88 22.94
CA ALA A 224 1.96 -2.57 22.36
C ALA A 224 1.50 -1.56 23.43
N GLU A 225 0.56 -1.97 24.28
CA GLU A 225 0.03 -1.11 25.34
C GLU A 225 1.10 -0.82 26.41
N LEU A 226 1.97 -1.79 26.74
CA LEU A 226 3.08 -1.57 27.67
C LEU A 226 4.08 -0.53 27.15
N VAL A 227 4.42 -0.57 25.86
CA VAL A 227 5.32 0.42 25.24
C VAL A 227 4.67 1.81 25.26
N ARG A 228 3.38 1.89 24.92
CA ARG A 228 2.59 3.13 25.00
C ARG A 228 2.61 3.74 26.41
N LEU A 229 2.39 2.92 27.44
CA LEU A 229 2.42 3.38 28.84
C LEU A 229 3.80 3.90 29.25
N ARG A 230 4.89 3.26 28.81
CA ARG A 230 6.26 3.71 29.07
C ARG A 230 6.55 5.06 28.41
N LEU A 231 6.19 5.22 27.13
CA LEU A 231 6.34 6.48 26.40
C LEU A 231 5.56 7.61 27.08
N ARG A 232 4.29 7.36 27.43
CA ARG A 232 3.47 8.37 28.12
C ARG A 232 4.04 8.79 29.47
N ARG A 233 4.72 7.90 30.23
CA ARG A 233 5.39 8.29 31.48
C ARG A 233 6.62 9.15 31.21
N LYS A 234 7.45 8.77 30.24
CA LYS A 234 8.69 9.50 29.91
C LYS A 234 8.42 10.95 29.48
N PHE A 235 7.36 11.17 28.70
CA PHE A 235 7.01 12.50 28.17
C PHE A 235 6.01 13.27 29.04
N ARG A 236 5.58 12.73 30.20
CA ARG A 236 4.75 13.49 31.16
C ARG A 236 5.55 14.50 31.99
N TYR A 237 6.87 14.34 32.00
CA TYR A 237 7.80 15.15 32.80
C TYR A 237 8.52 16.25 31.99
N LEU A 238 8.19 16.38 30.70
CA LEU A 238 8.63 17.46 29.82
C LEU A 238 7.44 18.39 29.56
#